data_AF-A0A7W8CT31-F1
#
_entry.id   AF-A0A7W8CT31-F1
#
_cell.length_a   1.000
_cell.length_b   1.000
_cell.length_c   1.000
_cell.angle_alpha   90.00
_cell.angle_beta   90.00
_cell.angle_gamma   90.00
#
_symmetry.space_group_name_H-M   'P 1'
#
loop_
_entity.id
_entity.type
_entity.pdbx_description
1 polymer ?
#
loop_
_entity_poly.entity_id
_entity_poly.type
_entity_poly.pdbx_seq_one_letter_code
_entity_poly.pdbx_strand_id
1 'polypeptide(L)'
;MKQIFLYVATMLGGGLLTYIGERWFGAEWLFGLLTVALFGLFLEGWKCWGTSGGGLVIVTAFLLLTLDSIFFVQYWAVFICSLLMAVLLMPHYRKHRDGVAASVIFVGLNMLSALEFIPSELMLWLIVLATGAGSLIGFRFKFPLVKASFAALFSISAFFLLFFQLFDGSPLLTVLAFLTVAIFIVSMYRLNRSATA
;
A
#
# COMPACT_ATOMS: atom_id res chain seq x y z
N MET A 1 -1.20 -13.66 22.33
CA MET A 1 0.13 -14.30 22.12
C MET A 1 0.25 -14.96 20.75
N LYS A 2 -0.62 -15.92 20.36
CA LYS A 2 -0.52 -16.63 19.06
C LYS A 2 -0.49 -15.70 17.82
N GLN A 3 -1.30 -14.64 17.82
CA GLN A 3 -1.30 -13.64 16.73
C GLN A 3 0.02 -12.87 16.63
N ILE A 4 0.55 -12.41 17.76
CA ILE A 4 1.81 -11.66 17.79
C ILE A 4 2.93 -12.55 17.28
N PHE A 5 2.96 -13.81 17.72
CA PHE A 5 3.91 -14.79 17.22
C PHE A 5 3.79 -14.98 15.70
N LEU A 6 2.57 -15.09 15.16
CA LEU A 6 2.35 -15.17 13.72
C LEU A 6 2.91 -13.95 12.97
N TYR A 7 2.64 -12.73 13.46
CA TYR A 7 3.14 -11.49 12.84
C TYR A 7 4.67 -11.43 12.88
N VAL A 8 5.27 -11.68 14.05
CA VAL A 8 6.71 -11.65 14.25
C VAL A 8 7.40 -12.73 13.41
N ALA A 9 6.87 -13.96 13.39
CA ALA A 9 7.42 -15.05 12.60
C ALA A 9 7.39 -14.74 11.10
N THR A 10 6.31 -14.11 10.62
CA THR A 10 6.20 -13.71 9.21
C THR A 10 7.19 -12.59 8.86
N MET A 11 7.36 -11.60 9.74
CA MET A 11 8.33 -10.52 9.55
C MET A 11 9.77 -11.04 9.57
N LEU A 12 10.12 -11.90 10.52
CA LEU A 12 11.44 -12.53 10.59
C LEU A 12 11.69 -13.42 9.37
N GLY A 13 10.69 -14.16 8.93
CA GLY A 13 10.76 -14.97 7.70
C GLY A 13 11.03 -14.10 6.47
N GLY A 14 10.31 -12.98 6.31
CA GLY A 14 10.54 -12.03 5.23
C GLY A 14 11.95 -11.45 5.27
N GLY A 15 12.39 -10.95 6.44
CA GLY A 15 13.75 -10.41 6.59
C GLY A 15 14.85 -11.43 6.30
N LEU A 16 14.64 -12.70 6.68
CA LEU A 16 15.56 -13.79 6.38
C LEU A 16 15.57 -14.13 4.88
N LEU A 17 14.43 -14.09 4.20
CA LEU A 17 14.35 -14.26 2.74
C LEU A 17 15.09 -13.14 2.01
N THR A 18 14.95 -11.88 2.45
CA THR A 18 15.74 -10.77 1.88
C THR A 18 17.23 -10.99 2.08
N TYR A 19 17.66 -11.27 3.31
CA TYR A 19 19.08 -11.45 3.64
C TYR A 19 19.74 -12.59 2.86
N ILE A 20 19.04 -13.71 2.66
CA ILE A 20 19.54 -14.84 1.88
C ILE A 20 19.46 -14.54 0.38
N GLY A 21 18.36 -13.91 -0.07
CA GLY A 21 18.15 -13.54 -1.47
C GLY A 21 19.22 -12.60 -2.01
N GLU A 22 19.64 -11.61 -1.21
CA GLU A 22 20.75 -10.71 -1.55
C GLU A 22 22.07 -11.43 -1.84
N ARG A 23 22.28 -12.62 -1.26
CA ARG A 23 23.49 -13.44 -1.48
C ARG A 23 23.41 -14.33 -2.72
N TRP A 24 22.22 -14.51 -3.29
CA TRP A 24 21.93 -15.47 -4.35
C TRP A 24 21.45 -14.75 -5.61
N PHE A 25 22.37 -14.03 -6.24
CA PHE A 25 22.13 -13.28 -7.47
C PHE A 25 21.63 -14.19 -8.61
N GLY A 26 20.60 -13.77 -9.32
CA GLY A 26 19.93 -14.53 -10.40
C GLY A 26 18.82 -15.48 -9.93
N ALA A 27 18.64 -15.66 -8.62
CA ALA A 27 17.56 -16.47 -8.05
C ALA A 27 16.47 -15.62 -7.37
N GLU A 28 16.41 -14.31 -7.64
CA GLU A 28 15.52 -13.37 -6.95
C GLU A 28 14.05 -13.77 -7.10
N TRP A 29 13.66 -14.30 -8.27
CA TRP A 29 12.32 -14.80 -8.54
C TRP A 29 11.87 -15.90 -7.57
N LEU A 30 12.80 -16.78 -7.17
CA LEU A 30 12.50 -17.83 -6.20
C LEU A 30 12.18 -17.19 -4.84
N PHE A 31 12.99 -16.24 -4.39
CA PHE A 31 12.79 -15.55 -3.11
C PHE A 31 11.54 -14.66 -3.11
N GLY A 32 11.21 -14.03 -4.24
CA GLY A 32 9.96 -13.29 -4.41
C GLY A 32 8.73 -14.20 -4.32
N LEU A 33 8.75 -15.35 -5.00
CA LEU A 33 7.67 -16.34 -4.91
C LEU A 33 7.59 -16.96 -3.51
N LEU A 34 8.72 -17.23 -2.85
CA LEU A 34 8.74 -17.67 -1.45
C LEU A 34 8.15 -16.61 -0.51
N THR A 35 8.36 -15.32 -0.79
CA THR A 35 7.73 -14.22 -0.04
C THR A 35 6.22 -14.22 -0.23
N VAL A 36 5.72 -14.43 -1.46
CA VAL A 36 4.28 -14.60 -1.74
C VAL A 36 3.73 -15.84 -1.05
N ALA A 37 4.46 -16.96 -1.06
CA ALA A 37 4.06 -18.20 -0.38
C ALA A 37 4.01 -18.01 1.14
N LEU A 38 5.00 -17.32 1.72
CA LEU A 38 5.01 -16.92 3.12
C LEU A 38 3.80 -16.05 3.47
N PHE A 39 3.43 -15.12 2.59
CA PHE A 39 2.21 -14.33 2.76
C PHE A 39 0.94 -15.20 2.72
N GLY A 40 0.87 -16.19 1.82
CA GLY A 40 -0.22 -17.16 1.78
C GLY A 40 -0.35 -17.97 3.06
N LEU A 41 0.78 -18.49 3.59
CA LEU A 41 0.82 -19.19 4.88
C LEU A 41 0.39 -18.28 6.04
N PHE A 42 0.85 -17.03 6.02
CA PHE A 42 0.42 -16.03 6.97
C PHE A 42 -1.09 -15.82 6.93
N LEU A 43 -1.70 -15.71 5.75
CA LEU A 43 -3.15 -15.54 5.61
C LEU A 43 -3.94 -16.73 6.16
N GLU A 44 -3.49 -17.96 5.94
CA GLU A 44 -4.14 -19.15 6.52
C GLU A 44 -4.03 -19.17 8.06
N GLY A 45 -2.87 -18.80 8.61
CA GLY A 45 -2.71 -18.62 10.06
C GLY A 45 -3.57 -17.48 10.61
N TRP A 46 -3.64 -16.37 9.86
CA TRP A 46 -4.41 -15.18 10.23
C TRP A 46 -5.92 -15.44 10.14
N LYS A 47 -6.39 -16.29 9.23
CA LYS A 47 -7.79 -16.73 9.18
C LYS A 47 -8.20 -17.46 10.45
N CYS A 48 -7.30 -18.26 11.02
CA CYS A 48 -7.54 -19.02 12.25
C CYS A 48 -7.48 -18.17 13.51
N TRP A 49 -6.50 -17.25 13.57
CA TRP A 49 -6.18 -16.54 14.81
C TRP A 49 -6.35 -15.04 14.75
N GLY A 50 -6.45 -14.42 13.58
CA GLY A 50 -6.51 -12.98 13.39
C GLY A 50 -7.83 -12.36 13.84
N THR A 51 -7.73 -11.33 14.69
CA THR A 51 -8.90 -10.56 15.16
C THR A 51 -8.90 -9.12 14.66
N SER A 52 -7.76 -8.59 14.21
CA SER A 52 -7.62 -7.20 13.78
C SER A 52 -7.10 -7.09 12.35
N GLY A 53 -7.69 -6.15 11.59
CA GLY A 53 -7.23 -5.80 10.24
C GLY A 53 -5.89 -5.07 10.23
N GLY A 54 -5.52 -4.39 11.32
CA GLY A 54 -4.25 -3.66 11.40
C GLY A 54 -3.02 -4.55 11.26
N GLY A 55 -3.02 -5.74 11.89
CA GLY A 55 -1.91 -6.69 11.76
C GLY A 55 -1.72 -7.18 10.32
N LEU A 56 -2.84 -7.41 9.60
CA LEU A 56 -2.81 -7.76 8.18
C LEU A 56 -2.16 -6.64 7.35
N VAL A 57 -2.55 -5.38 7.58
CA VAL A 57 -1.98 -4.21 6.87
C VAL A 57 -0.48 -4.09 7.11
N ILE A 58 -0.04 -4.21 8.37
CA ILE A 58 1.37 -4.10 8.74
C ILE A 58 2.20 -5.21 8.07
N VAL A 59 1.74 -6.47 8.13
CA VAL A 59 2.45 -7.58 7.50
C VAL A 59 2.46 -7.43 5.97
N THR A 60 1.35 -6.96 5.37
CA THR A 60 1.30 -6.69 3.93
C THR A 60 2.33 -5.64 3.54
N ALA A 61 2.36 -4.49 4.23
CA ALA A 61 3.31 -3.42 3.95
C ALA A 61 4.77 -3.89 4.12
N PHE A 62 5.06 -4.64 5.18
CA PHE A 62 6.40 -5.19 5.42
C PHE A 62 6.85 -6.14 4.30
N LEU A 63 5.97 -7.04 3.85
CA LEU A 63 6.31 -7.99 2.79
C LEU A 63 6.41 -7.34 1.40
N LEU A 64 5.67 -6.25 1.15
CA LEU A 64 5.87 -5.43 -0.06
C LEU A 64 7.26 -4.79 -0.06
N LEU A 65 7.68 -4.20 1.06
CA LEU A 65 9.06 -3.68 1.21
C LEU A 65 10.11 -4.79 1.03
N THR A 66 9.82 -5.99 1.56
CA THR A 66 10.68 -7.18 1.40
C THR A 66 10.84 -7.54 -0.09
N LEU A 67 9.74 -7.52 -0.85
CA LEU A 67 9.77 -7.77 -2.29
C LEU A 67 10.57 -6.71 -3.05
N ASP A 68 10.38 -5.43 -2.72
CA ASP A 68 11.13 -4.34 -3.34
C ASP A 68 12.63 -4.46 -3.07
N SER A 69 13.02 -4.88 -1.86
CA SER A 69 14.42 -5.14 -1.52
C SER A 69 15.01 -6.34 -2.27
N ILE A 70 14.25 -7.43 -2.42
CA ILE A 70 14.72 -8.64 -3.14
C ILE A 70 14.90 -8.34 -4.64
N PHE A 71 13.96 -7.61 -5.24
CA PHE A 71 13.90 -7.34 -6.67
C PHE A 71 14.40 -5.93 -7.03
N PHE A 72 15.42 -5.41 -6.33
CA PHE A 72 15.90 -4.01 -6.41
C PHE A 72 16.01 -3.38 -7.83
N VAL A 73 16.08 -4.18 -8.92
CA VAL A 73 16.08 -3.71 -10.33
C VAL A 73 15.07 -4.46 -11.24
N GLN A 74 14.25 -5.36 -10.71
CA GLN A 74 13.32 -6.21 -11.47
C GLN A 74 11.85 -5.79 -11.24
N TYR A 75 11.49 -4.60 -11.72
CA TYR A 75 10.17 -3.98 -11.46
C TYR A 75 8.97 -4.83 -11.89
N TRP A 76 9.06 -5.55 -13.03
CA TRP A 76 8.01 -6.46 -13.47
C TRP A 76 7.78 -7.63 -12.49
N ALA A 77 8.85 -8.11 -11.86
CA ALA A 77 8.75 -9.16 -10.85
C ALA A 77 8.03 -8.66 -9.59
N VAL A 78 8.38 -7.45 -9.13
CA VAL A 78 7.69 -6.76 -8.03
C VAL A 78 6.20 -6.62 -8.35
N PHE A 79 5.86 -6.16 -9.56
CA PHE A 79 4.48 -5.97 -9.99
C PHE A 79 3.70 -7.29 -9.93
N ILE A 80 4.25 -8.37 -10.50
CA ILE A 80 3.59 -9.68 -10.54
C ILE A 80 3.44 -10.26 -9.12
N CYS A 81 4.48 -10.24 -8.30
CA CYS A 81 4.42 -10.74 -6.93
C CYS A 81 3.44 -9.92 -6.06
N SER A 82 3.42 -8.59 -6.23
CA SER A 82 2.45 -7.71 -5.58
C SER A 82 1.02 -8.06 -6.02
N LEU A 83 0.79 -8.24 -7.32
CA LEU A 83 -0.52 -8.66 -7.84
C LEU A 83 -0.97 -10.00 -7.24
N LEU A 84 -0.08 -10.98 -7.13
CA LEU A 84 -0.38 -12.26 -6.49
C LEU A 84 -0.80 -12.08 -5.02
N MET A 85 -0.14 -11.20 -4.27
CA MET A 85 -0.57 -10.86 -2.90
C MET A 85 -1.99 -10.25 -2.87
N ALA A 86 -2.34 -9.37 -3.81
CA ALA A 86 -3.71 -8.84 -3.92
C ALA A 86 -4.74 -9.94 -4.20
N VAL A 87 -4.42 -10.89 -5.09
CA VAL A 87 -5.31 -12.03 -5.39
C VAL A 87 -5.54 -12.88 -4.14
N LEU A 88 -4.51 -13.15 -3.33
CA LEU A 88 -4.62 -13.91 -2.09
C LEU A 88 -5.45 -13.19 -1.00
N LEU A 89 -5.46 -11.85 -1.02
CA LEU A 89 -6.28 -11.03 -0.11
C LEU A 89 -7.78 -11.09 -0.44
N MET A 90 -8.14 -11.23 -1.72
CA MET A 90 -9.52 -11.06 -2.20
C MET A 90 -10.55 -11.99 -1.53
N PRO A 91 -10.30 -13.29 -1.30
CA PRO A 91 -11.24 -14.18 -0.60
C PRO A 91 -11.59 -13.73 0.81
N HIS A 92 -10.69 -12.98 1.47
CA HIS A 92 -10.83 -12.55 2.86
C HIS A 92 -11.64 -11.26 3.02
N TYR A 93 -11.94 -10.58 1.90
CA TYR A 93 -12.63 -9.29 1.90
C TYR A 93 -13.99 -9.34 2.61
N ARG A 94 -14.77 -10.43 2.42
CA ARG A 94 -16.12 -10.53 2.98
C ARG A 94 -16.15 -10.42 4.52
N LYS A 95 -15.15 -11.00 5.19
CA LYS A 95 -15.08 -11.08 6.66
C LYS A 95 -14.33 -9.90 7.28
N HIS A 96 -13.30 -9.40 6.61
CA HIS A 96 -12.41 -8.35 7.15
C HIS A 96 -12.23 -7.18 6.18
N ARG A 97 -13.36 -6.57 5.79
CA ARG A 97 -13.43 -5.55 4.71
C ARG A 97 -12.41 -4.42 4.86
N ASP A 98 -12.30 -3.83 6.05
CA ASP A 98 -11.45 -2.66 6.30
C ASP A 98 -9.95 -3.00 6.15
N GLY A 99 -9.46 -4.02 6.85
CA GLY A 99 -8.06 -4.45 6.78
C GLY A 99 -7.67 -4.94 5.38
N VAL A 100 -8.54 -5.72 4.73
CA VAL A 100 -8.28 -6.21 3.37
C VAL A 100 -8.30 -5.08 2.36
N ALA A 101 -9.25 -4.13 2.45
CA ALA A 101 -9.27 -2.96 1.58
C ALA A 101 -7.98 -2.15 1.73
N ALA A 102 -7.54 -1.90 2.96
CA ALA A 102 -6.31 -1.16 3.21
C ALA A 102 -5.09 -1.86 2.61
N SER A 103 -4.94 -3.17 2.88
CA SER A 103 -3.87 -3.98 2.29
C SER A 103 -3.89 -3.99 0.77
N VAL A 104 -5.05 -4.13 0.13
CA VAL A 104 -5.17 -4.12 -1.34
C VAL A 104 -4.77 -2.76 -1.91
N ILE A 105 -5.14 -1.64 -1.26
CA ILE A 105 -4.71 -0.32 -1.72
C ILE A 105 -3.20 -0.15 -1.56
N PHE A 106 -2.58 -0.65 -0.47
CA PHE A 106 -1.11 -0.67 -0.33
C PHE A 106 -0.43 -1.48 -1.42
N VAL A 107 -0.97 -2.67 -1.75
CA VAL A 107 -0.49 -3.48 -2.87
C VAL A 107 -0.62 -2.72 -4.19
N GLY A 108 -1.74 -2.04 -4.42
CA GLY A 108 -1.95 -1.20 -5.59
C GLY A 108 -0.97 -0.03 -5.70
N LEU A 109 -0.63 0.62 -4.57
CA LEU A 109 0.43 1.62 -4.54
C LEU A 109 1.80 1.03 -4.86
N ASN A 110 2.11 -0.17 -4.37
CA ASN A 110 3.37 -0.84 -4.70
C ASN A 110 3.46 -1.19 -6.19
N MET A 111 2.37 -1.73 -6.75
CA MET A 111 2.26 -2.01 -8.17
C MET A 111 2.42 -0.73 -9.01
N LEU A 112 1.85 0.38 -8.57
CA LEU A 112 2.00 1.67 -9.23
C LEU A 112 3.47 2.13 -9.22
N SER A 113 4.15 2.02 -8.07
CA SER A 113 5.57 2.34 -7.93
C SER A 113 6.48 1.46 -8.80
N ALA A 114 6.05 0.24 -9.09
CA ALA A 114 6.76 -0.69 -9.98
C ALA A 114 6.60 -0.38 -11.48
N LEU A 115 5.84 0.66 -11.87
CA LEU A 115 5.72 1.08 -13.27
C LEU A 115 6.88 2.03 -13.64
N GLU A 116 8.01 1.44 -14.04
CA GLU A 116 9.26 2.15 -14.35
C GLU A 116 9.14 3.17 -15.49
N PHE A 117 8.19 3.00 -16.41
CA PHE A 117 8.00 3.89 -17.56
C PHE A 117 7.33 5.23 -17.21
N ILE A 118 6.94 5.43 -15.94
CA ILE A 118 6.26 6.65 -15.50
C ILE A 118 7.30 7.68 -15.03
N PRO A 119 7.34 8.89 -15.62
CA PRO A 119 8.20 9.97 -15.14
C PRO A 119 7.95 10.30 -13.67
N SER A 120 9.00 10.65 -12.93
CA SER A 120 8.95 10.93 -11.48
C SER A 120 7.90 11.98 -11.10
N GLU A 121 7.75 13.03 -11.90
CA GLU A 121 6.72 14.06 -11.71
C GLU A 121 5.31 13.47 -11.80
N LEU A 122 5.06 12.68 -12.84
CA LEU A 122 3.75 12.06 -13.07
C LEU A 122 3.46 10.98 -12.00
N MET A 123 4.48 10.27 -11.53
CA MET A 123 4.37 9.33 -10.42
C MET A 123 3.87 10.02 -9.15
N LEU A 124 4.39 11.20 -8.82
CA LEU A 124 3.95 11.96 -7.65
C LEU A 124 2.46 12.34 -7.74
N TRP A 125 2.02 12.79 -8.92
CA TRP A 125 0.59 13.04 -9.19
C TRP A 125 -0.26 11.79 -8.99
N LEU A 126 0.18 10.64 -9.53
CA LEU A 126 -0.55 9.38 -9.39
C LEU A 126 -0.60 8.90 -7.93
N ILE A 127 0.47 9.08 -7.16
CA ILE A 127 0.49 8.75 -5.73
C ILE A 127 -0.51 9.63 -4.96
N VAL A 128 -0.57 10.93 -5.23
CA VAL A 128 -1.56 11.83 -4.61
C VAL A 128 -2.98 11.42 -4.98
N LEU A 129 -3.24 11.10 -6.25
CA LEU A 129 -4.56 10.66 -6.71
C LEU A 129 -4.96 9.32 -6.08
N ALA A 130 -4.04 8.35 -6.02
CA ALA A 130 -4.28 7.03 -5.46
C ALA A 130 -4.51 7.08 -3.95
N THR A 131 -3.70 7.83 -3.21
CA THR A 131 -3.87 8.01 -1.76
C THR A 131 -5.12 8.82 -1.43
N GLY A 132 -5.43 9.85 -2.24
CA GLY A 132 -6.67 10.62 -2.14
C GLY A 132 -7.92 9.75 -2.37
N ALA A 133 -7.92 8.95 -3.43
CA ALA A 133 -8.99 7.99 -3.72
C ALA A 133 -9.13 6.94 -2.61
N GLY A 134 -8.01 6.39 -2.13
CA GLY A 134 -7.99 5.47 -0.99
C GLY A 134 -8.62 6.07 0.27
N SER A 135 -8.28 7.32 0.59
CA SER A 135 -8.90 8.05 1.69
C SER A 135 -10.41 8.24 1.48
N LEU A 136 -10.85 8.66 0.29
CA LEU A 136 -12.28 8.78 -0.02
C LEU A 136 -13.05 7.46 0.13
N ILE A 137 -12.45 6.33 -0.29
CA ILE A 137 -13.01 5.00 -0.04
C ILE A 137 -13.17 4.77 1.48
N GLY A 138 -12.14 5.11 2.26
CA GLY A 138 -12.17 5.04 3.72
C GLY A 138 -13.34 5.81 4.34
N PHE A 139 -13.52 7.07 3.93
CA PHE A 139 -14.64 7.90 4.38
C PHE A 139 -16.00 7.38 3.90
N ARG A 140 -16.11 6.98 2.62
CA ARG A 140 -17.37 6.54 1.99
C ARG A 140 -17.93 5.24 2.57
N PHE A 141 -17.06 4.30 2.92
CA PHE A 141 -17.43 2.98 3.45
C PHE A 141 -17.27 2.88 4.97
N LYS A 142 -16.91 3.98 5.65
CA LYS A 142 -16.70 4.03 7.11
C LYS A 142 -15.65 3.01 7.59
N PHE A 143 -14.56 2.89 6.82
CA PHE A 143 -13.43 2.01 7.08
C PHE A 143 -12.36 2.76 7.88
N PRO A 144 -12.27 2.59 9.22
CA PRO A 144 -11.39 3.41 10.05
C PRO A 144 -9.90 3.23 9.72
N LEU A 145 -9.44 2.01 9.41
CA LEU A 145 -8.03 1.79 9.04
C LEU A 145 -7.72 2.44 7.69
N VAL A 146 -8.54 2.18 6.66
CA VAL A 146 -8.36 2.82 5.34
C VAL A 146 -8.38 4.34 5.48
N LYS A 147 -9.36 4.91 6.20
CA LYS A 147 -9.47 6.34 6.43
C LYS A 147 -8.20 6.91 7.08
N ALA A 148 -7.74 6.32 8.19
CA ALA A 148 -6.60 6.84 8.92
C ALA A 148 -5.29 6.72 8.11
N SER A 149 -5.01 5.56 7.54
CA SER A 149 -3.79 5.30 6.79
C SER A 149 -3.70 6.18 5.54
N PHE A 150 -4.77 6.22 4.73
CA PHE A 150 -4.71 6.93 3.45
C PHE A 150 -4.94 8.43 3.59
N ALA A 151 -5.62 8.92 4.63
CA ALA A 151 -5.62 10.36 4.90
C ALA A 151 -4.22 10.86 5.30
N ALA A 152 -3.48 10.09 6.10
CA ALA A 152 -2.09 10.42 6.44
C ALA A 152 -1.18 10.40 5.21
N LEU A 153 -1.23 9.34 4.40
CA LEU A 153 -0.45 9.23 3.16
C LEU A 153 -0.82 10.31 2.14
N PHE A 154 -2.11 10.63 2.01
CA PHE A 154 -2.57 11.74 1.17
C PHE A 154 -2.00 13.07 1.67
N SER A 155 -1.98 13.30 2.98
CA SER A 155 -1.45 14.56 3.55
C SER A 155 0.04 14.73 3.26
N ILE A 156 0.82 13.64 3.41
CA ILE A 156 2.25 13.61 3.13
C ILE A 156 2.50 13.82 1.63
N SER A 157 1.84 13.05 0.76
CA SER A 157 2.03 13.14 -0.69
C SER A 157 1.55 14.48 -1.26
N ALA A 158 0.43 15.02 -0.79
CA ALA A 158 -0.06 16.34 -1.17
C ALA A 158 0.91 17.46 -0.74
N PHE A 159 1.49 17.36 0.45
CA PHE A 159 2.52 18.30 0.90
C PHE A 159 3.72 18.31 -0.06
N PHE A 160 4.25 17.14 -0.41
CA PHE A 160 5.36 17.04 -1.36
C PHE A 160 4.97 17.56 -2.74
N LEU A 161 3.80 17.20 -3.27
CA LEU A 161 3.32 17.70 -4.56
C LEU A 161 3.26 19.23 -4.59
N LEU A 162 2.61 19.83 -3.60
CA LEU A 162 2.50 21.29 -3.52
C LEU A 162 3.87 21.95 -3.35
N PHE A 163 4.74 21.37 -2.53
CA PHE A 163 6.10 21.84 -2.35
C PHE A 163 6.85 21.85 -3.69
N PHE A 164 6.94 20.71 -4.39
CA PHE A 164 7.64 20.64 -5.68
C PHE A 164 7.05 21.60 -6.71
N GLN A 165 5.73 21.69 -6.81
CA GLN A 165 5.05 22.56 -7.78
C GLN A 165 5.21 24.06 -7.47
N LEU A 166 5.57 24.44 -6.24
CA LEU A 166 5.92 25.83 -5.90
C LEU A 166 7.33 26.20 -6.38
N PHE A 167 8.26 25.24 -6.43
CA PHE A 167 9.64 25.47 -6.87
C PHE A 167 9.84 25.29 -8.37
N ASP A 168 8.99 24.51 -9.04
CA ASP A 168 9.09 24.21 -10.47
C ASP A 168 8.77 25.43 -11.38
N GLY A 169 8.22 26.52 -10.81
CA GLY A 169 8.01 27.77 -11.51
C GLY A 169 6.87 27.76 -12.56
N SER A 170 6.15 26.64 -12.68
CA SER A 170 5.03 26.43 -13.61
C SER A 170 3.68 26.81 -12.96
N PRO A 171 3.18 28.06 -13.12
CA PRO A 171 2.02 28.54 -12.35
C PRO A 171 0.74 27.73 -12.60
N LEU A 172 0.58 27.18 -13.80
CA LEU A 172 -0.59 26.36 -14.15
C LEU A 172 -0.61 25.03 -13.40
N LEU A 173 0.53 24.35 -13.29
CA LEU A 173 0.64 23.08 -12.55
C LEU A 173 0.50 23.30 -11.04
N THR A 174 1.03 24.41 -10.53
CA THR A 174 0.82 24.82 -9.14
C THR A 174 -0.67 25.00 -8.84
N VAL A 175 -1.40 25.76 -9.67
CA VAL A 175 -2.85 25.95 -9.52
C VAL A 175 -3.60 24.63 -9.61
N LEU A 176 -3.24 23.76 -10.56
CA LEU A 176 -3.85 22.44 -10.70
C LEU A 176 -3.62 21.58 -9.45
N ALA A 177 -2.44 21.66 -8.83
CA ALA A 177 -2.10 20.89 -7.64
C ALA A 177 -2.95 21.34 -6.45
N PHE A 178 -3.06 22.66 -6.24
CA PHE A 178 -3.93 23.23 -5.22
C PHE A 178 -5.40 22.83 -5.42
N LEU A 179 -5.92 22.91 -6.65
CA LEU A 179 -7.29 22.52 -6.96
C LEU A 179 -7.53 21.04 -6.68
N THR A 180 -6.61 20.17 -7.10
CA THR A 180 -6.71 18.72 -6.88
C THR A 180 -6.76 18.40 -5.40
N VAL A 181 -5.83 18.97 -4.61
CA VAL A 181 -5.79 18.78 -3.15
C VAL A 181 -7.06 19.32 -2.49
N ALA A 182 -7.53 20.52 -2.88
CA ALA A 182 -8.75 21.11 -2.36
C ALA A 182 -9.99 20.25 -2.64
N ILE A 183 -10.12 19.69 -3.84
CA ILE A 183 -11.24 18.81 -4.21
C ILE A 183 -11.29 17.58 -3.29
N PHE A 184 -10.14 16.94 -3.06
CA PHE A 184 -10.05 15.79 -2.16
C PHE A 184 -10.41 16.16 -0.72
N ILE A 185 -9.87 17.26 -0.19
CA ILE A 185 -10.17 17.73 1.17
C ILE A 185 -11.67 18.04 1.34
N VAL A 186 -12.26 18.80 0.42
CA VAL A 186 -13.69 19.15 0.47
C VAL A 186 -14.55 17.90 0.38
N SER A 187 -14.17 16.94 -0.48
CA SER A 187 -14.89 15.67 -0.63
C SER A 187 -14.82 14.83 0.65
N MET A 188 -13.65 14.71 1.27
CA MET A 188 -13.47 14.02 2.56
C MET A 188 -14.28 14.69 3.66
N TYR A 189 -14.26 16.02 3.73
CA TYR A 189 -15.03 16.79 4.71
C TYR A 189 -16.54 16.58 4.56
N ARG A 190 -17.05 16.64 3.32
CA ARG A 190 -18.48 16.37 3.02
C ARG A 190 -18.87 14.96 3.45
N LEU A 191 -18.09 13.95 3.08
CA LEU A 191 -18.36 12.56 3.46
C LEU A 191 -18.32 12.35 4.97
N ASN A 192 -17.40 13.00 5.68
CA ASN A 192 -17.33 12.93 7.13
C ASN A 192 -18.56 13.55 7.81
N ARG A 193 -19.03 14.70 7.31
CA ARG A 193 -20.20 15.41 7.86
C ARG A 193 -21.50 14.62 7.62
N SER A 194 -21.67 14.02 6.44
CA SER A 194 -22.82 13.16 6.14
C SER A 194 -22.85 11.87 6.98
N ALA A 195 -21.73 11.48 7.60
CA ALA A 195 -21.69 10.31 8.48
C ALA A 195 -22.06 10.63 9.94
N THR A 196 -22.02 11.90 10.33
CA THR A 196 -22.32 12.40 11.69
C THR A 196 -23.71 13.03 11.85
N ALA A 197 -24.39 13.31 10.74
CA ALA A 197 -25.79 13.78 10.70
C ALA A 197 -26.73 12.58 10.60
#